data_AF-A0ABD5A5T0-F1
#
_entry.id   AF-A0ABD5A5T0-F1
#
_cell.length_a   1.000
_cell.length_b   1.000
_cell.length_c   1.000
_cell.angle_alpha   90.00
_cell.angle_beta   90.00
_cell.angle_gamma   90.00
#
_symmetry.space_group_name_H-M   'P 1'
#
loop_
_entity.id
_entity.type
_entity.pdbx_description
1 polymer ?
#
loop_
_entity_poly.entity_id
_entity_poly.type
_entity_poly.pdbx_seq_one_letter_code
_entity_poly.pdbx_strand_id
1 'polypeptide(L)'
;MQFLANELSFDGEFESFESYLESLNGLMKMRLEAKKHGFDVHCTKAILNTDITRDINFQQSLQRLTKEQCNALVQWITQSGPFWDDDKSHSSEEYYELEGGDVVTDTCLAEAAFHNVDRTPSSVISLSQPHWSSDLLPITWHTNNGNLRVEVINQTQLDVLLERLVDEPKPITSWEQLEVRCKERCPSLTFSGASFAGLKGVPFVFCASSRIWELMIVLETMKNSFNEAGERSEEGHRIYQEHFTGDKAWFSDSSDTEKREFSEALTFKHPENEGETIFCTWHGKVKTPQMRIHHSWPISKDAPLYVTYVGPKLTKR
;
A
#
# COMPACT_ATOMS: atom_id res chain seq x y z
N MET A 1 3.72 -6.91 1.26
CA MET A 1 3.54 -7.60 -0.01
C MET A 1 2.16 -7.26 -0.58
N GLN A 2 2.11 -6.69 -1.78
CA GLN A 2 0.86 -6.52 -2.53
C GLN A 2 0.88 -7.41 -3.78
N PHE A 3 -0.29 -7.91 -4.18
CA PHE A 3 -0.48 -8.62 -5.44
C PHE A 3 -1.40 -7.80 -6.33
N LEU A 4 -0.98 -7.60 -7.57
CA LEU A 4 -1.73 -6.87 -8.60
C LEU A 4 -2.02 -7.82 -9.77
N ALA A 5 -3.22 -7.79 -10.34
CA ALA A 5 -3.51 -8.50 -11.57
C ALA A 5 -2.96 -7.70 -12.75
N ASN A 6 -2.17 -8.35 -13.61
CA ASN A 6 -1.59 -7.69 -14.76
C ASN A 6 -2.64 -7.44 -15.85
N GLU A 7 -3.22 -6.24 -15.92
CA GLU A 7 -4.23 -5.95 -16.96
C GLU A 7 -3.68 -6.03 -18.38
N LEU A 8 -2.37 -5.83 -18.58
CA LEU A 8 -1.75 -5.94 -19.89
C LEU A 8 -1.68 -7.39 -20.39
N SER A 9 -1.87 -8.38 -19.50
CA SER A 9 -2.03 -9.78 -19.90
C SER A 9 -3.41 -10.11 -20.48
N PHE A 10 -4.30 -9.11 -20.58
CA PHE A 10 -5.53 -9.18 -21.37
C PHE A 10 -5.29 -8.46 -22.70
N ASP A 11 -4.36 -8.97 -23.51
CA ASP A 11 -3.80 -8.30 -24.70
C ASP A 11 -4.53 -8.62 -26.03
N GLY A 12 -5.57 -9.47 -26.00
CA GLY A 12 -6.27 -9.87 -27.22
C GLY A 12 -5.56 -10.96 -28.03
N GLU A 13 -4.42 -11.49 -27.55
CA GLU A 13 -3.57 -12.42 -28.30
C GLU A 13 -3.84 -13.91 -27.99
N PHE A 14 -4.88 -14.23 -27.20
CA PHE A 14 -5.27 -15.62 -27.00
C PHE A 14 -5.70 -16.29 -28.32
N GLU A 15 -5.12 -17.47 -28.59
CA GLU A 15 -5.43 -18.26 -29.80
C GLU A 15 -6.89 -18.73 -29.83
N SER A 16 -7.48 -18.95 -28.66
CA SER A 16 -8.84 -19.45 -28.50
C SER A 16 -9.48 -18.99 -27.20
N PHE A 17 -10.82 -19.00 -27.15
CA PHE A 17 -11.55 -18.73 -25.93
C PHE A 17 -11.26 -19.77 -24.84
N GLU A 18 -11.02 -21.02 -25.22
CA GLU A 18 -10.66 -22.12 -24.33
C GLU A 18 -9.32 -21.85 -23.63
N SER A 19 -8.29 -21.39 -24.37
CA SER A 19 -6.99 -21.05 -23.80
C SER A 19 -7.07 -19.88 -22.82
N TYR A 20 -7.87 -18.85 -23.16
CA TYR A 20 -8.19 -17.76 -22.25
C TYR A 20 -8.90 -18.26 -20.99
N LEU A 21 -9.91 -19.12 -21.14
CA LEU A 21 -10.69 -19.62 -20.01
C LEU A 21 -9.83 -20.44 -19.05
N GLU A 22 -8.92 -21.27 -19.56
CA GLU A 22 -7.96 -22.01 -18.75
C GLU A 22 -7.06 -21.06 -17.94
N SER A 23 -6.50 -20.06 -18.62
CA SER A 23 -5.63 -19.05 -18.02
C SER A 23 -6.35 -18.20 -16.96
N LEU A 24 -7.57 -17.75 -17.26
CA LEU A 24 -8.44 -17.02 -16.35
C LEU A 24 -8.78 -17.86 -15.10
N ASN A 25 -9.09 -19.15 -15.28
CA ASN A 25 -9.32 -20.05 -14.15
C ASN A 25 -8.06 -20.20 -13.28
N GLY A 26 -6.87 -20.21 -13.88
CA GLY A 26 -5.58 -20.16 -13.18
C GLY A 26 -5.45 -18.92 -12.31
N LEU A 27 -5.67 -17.73 -12.88
CA LEU A 27 -5.65 -16.47 -12.17
C LEU A 27 -6.67 -16.43 -11.02
N MET A 28 -7.90 -16.88 -11.27
CA MET A 28 -8.95 -16.90 -10.24
C MET A 28 -8.64 -17.87 -9.10
N LYS A 29 -7.98 -19.00 -9.37
CA LYS A 29 -7.47 -19.92 -8.34
C LYS A 29 -6.35 -19.27 -7.52
N MET A 30 -5.36 -18.66 -8.17
CA MET A 30 -4.28 -17.93 -7.51
C MET A 30 -4.82 -16.85 -6.57
N ARG A 31 -5.80 -16.06 -7.05
CA ARG A 31 -6.50 -15.07 -6.22
C ARG A 31 -7.18 -15.69 -5.00
N LEU A 32 -7.86 -16.82 -5.17
CA LEU A 32 -8.54 -17.49 -4.06
C LEU A 32 -7.54 -17.98 -3.01
N GLU A 33 -6.42 -18.57 -3.42
CA GLU A 33 -5.37 -19.01 -2.49
C GLU A 33 -4.68 -17.83 -1.80
N ALA A 34 -4.33 -16.77 -2.52
CA ALA A 34 -3.81 -15.54 -1.93
C ALA A 34 -4.75 -15.01 -0.84
N LYS A 35 -6.05 -15.01 -1.11
CA LYS A 35 -7.08 -14.58 -0.14
C LYS A 35 -7.16 -15.48 1.10
N LYS A 36 -6.98 -16.79 0.96
CA LYS A 36 -6.90 -17.70 2.12
C LYS A 36 -5.69 -17.41 3.01
N HIS A 37 -4.60 -16.92 2.41
CA HIS A 37 -3.40 -16.46 3.11
C HIS A 37 -3.50 -15.00 3.61
N GLY A 38 -4.66 -14.36 3.39
CA GLY A 38 -4.98 -13.01 3.85
C GLY A 38 -4.65 -11.90 2.85
N PHE A 39 -4.08 -12.23 1.70
CA PHE A 39 -3.70 -11.25 0.68
C PHE A 39 -4.82 -11.03 -0.33
N ASP A 40 -5.03 -9.78 -0.73
CA ASP A 40 -5.91 -9.44 -1.84
C ASP A 40 -5.11 -9.26 -3.14
N VAL A 41 -5.73 -9.67 -4.26
CA VAL A 41 -5.22 -9.40 -5.61
C VAL A 41 -5.96 -8.18 -6.15
N HIS A 42 -5.24 -7.07 -6.24
CA HIS A 42 -5.74 -5.79 -6.69
C HIS A 42 -5.89 -5.78 -8.22
N CYS A 43 -6.85 -5.03 -8.74
CA CYS A 43 -7.11 -4.97 -10.18
C CYS A 43 -7.47 -3.54 -10.59
N THR A 44 -7.57 -3.28 -11.90
CA THR A 44 -8.11 -2.03 -12.44
C THR A 44 -9.45 -2.28 -13.12
N LYS A 45 -10.31 -1.26 -13.11
CA LYS A 45 -11.57 -1.25 -13.87
C LYS A 45 -11.34 -1.24 -15.38
N ALA A 46 -10.13 -0.88 -15.84
CA ALA A 46 -9.78 -0.83 -17.26
C ALA A 46 -9.89 -2.20 -17.97
N ILE A 47 -9.73 -3.31 -17.24
CA ILE A 47 -9.85 -4.69 -17.76
C ILE A 47 -11.21 -4.91 -18.47
N LEU A 48 -12.27 -4.21 -18.06
CA LEU A 48 -13.59 -4.36 -18.67
C LEU A 48 -13.66 -3.96 -20.15
N ASN A 49 -12.68 -3.19 -20.62
CA ASN A 49 -12.63 -2.66 -21.98
C ASN A 49 -11.55 -3.32 -22.83
N THR A 50 -10.92 -4.40 -22.36
CA THR A 50 -9.87 -5.09 -23.12
C THR A 50 -10.42 -6.13 -24.08
N ASP A 51 -9.67 -6.36 -25.15
CA ASP A 51 -9.89 -7.49 -26.04
C ASP A 51 -9.27 -8.76 -25.45
N ILE A 52 -9.91 -9.91 -25.66
CA ILE A 52 -9.45 -11.22 -25.16
C ILE A 52 -8.87 -12.05 -26.30
N THR A 53 -9.60 -12.11 -27.40
CA THR A 53 -9.13 -12.60 -28.69
C THR A 53 -9.42 -11.53 -29.73
N ARG A 54 -8.98 -11.76 -30.97
CA ARG A 54 -9.31 -10.88 -32.10
C ARG A 54 -10.81 -10.63 -32.32
N ASP A 55 -11.66 -11.55 -31.86
CA ASP A 55 -13.10 -11.54 -32.12
C ASP A 55 -13.96 -11.42 -30.85
N ILE A 56 -13.34 -11.44 -29.66
CA ILE A 56 -14.03 -11.49 -28.39
C ILE A 56 -13.41 -10.48 -27.45
N ASN A 57 -14.20 -9.50 -27.01
CA ASN A 57 -13.81 -8.61 -25.92
C ASN A 57 -14.20 -9.17 -24.54
N PHE A 58 -13.69 -8.54 -23.49
CA PHE A 58 -13.94 -8.97 -22.11
C PHE A 58 -15.44 -9.10 -21.79
N GLN A 59 -16.25 -8.13 -22.19
CA GLN A 59 -17.70 -8.15 -21.91
C GLN A 59 -18.43 -9.29 -22.61
N GLN A 60 -18.02 -9.62 -23.84
CA GLN A 60 -18.55 -10.76 -24.59
C GLN A 60 -18.08 -12.08 -23.98
N SER A 61 -16.85 -12.12 -23.43
CA SER A 61 -16.31 -13.27 -22.71
C SER A 61 -17.21 -13.64 -21.52
N LEU A 62 -17.70 -12.65 -20.76
CA LEU A 62 -18.60 -12.85 -19.62
C LEU A 62 -19.89 -13.60 -19.96
N GLN A 63 -20.41 -13.44 -21.18
CA GLN A 63 -21.62 -14.12 -21.64
C GLN A 63 -21.41 -15.61 -21.92
N ARG A 64 -20.14 -16.02 -22.11
CA ARG A 64 -19.74 -17.40 -22.38
C ARG A 64 -19.31 -18.15 -21.12
N LEU A 65 -19.13 -17.45 -20.00
CA LEU A 65 -18.78 -18.04 -18.71
C LEU A 65 -20.01 -18.70 -18.06
N THR A 66 -19.76 -19.67 -17.18
CA THR A 66 -20.81 -20.15 -16.27
C THR A 66 -21.27 -19.03 -15.35
N LYS A 67 -22.50 -19.14 -14.83
CA LYS A 67 -23.06 -18.14 -13.89
C LYS A 67 -22.16 -17.93 -12.67
N GLU A 68 -21.54 -18.99 -12.17
CA GLU A 68 -20.65 -18.95 -11.00
C GLU A 68 -19.34 -18.20 -11.30
N GLN A 69 -18.69 -18.52 -12.43
CA GLN A 69 -17.48 -17.82 -12.88
C GLN A 69 -17.76 -16.34 -13.15
N CYS A 70 -18.85 -16.04 -13.87
CA CYS A 70 -19.26 -14.68 -14.18
C CYS A 70 -19.49 -13.86 -12.91
N ASN A 71 -20.23 -14.40 -11.94
CA ASN A 71 -20.47 -13.73 -10.65
C ASN A 71 -19.16 -13.46 -9.89
N ALA A 72 -18.27 -14.45 -9.80
CA ALA A 72 -17.00 -14.30 -9.07
C ALA A 72 -16.09 -13.23 -9.71
N LEU A 73 -16.03 -13.21 -11.05
CA LEU A 73 -15.22 -12.26 -11.82
C LEU A 73 -15.80 -10.84 -11.75
N VAL A 74 -17.11 -10.69 -11.95
CA VAL A 74 -17.80 -9.38 -11.88
C VAL A 74 -17.71 -8.80 -10.47
N GLN A 75 -17.90 -9.60 -9.42
CA GLN A 75 -17.72 -9.13 -8.04
C GLN A 75 -16.31 -8.58 -7.80
N TRP A 76 -15.30 -9.23 -8.37
CA TRP A 76 -13.91 -8.81 -8.25
C TRP A 76 -13.59 -7.56 -9.08
N ILE A 77 -14.03 -7.46 -10.33
CA ILE A 77 -13.61 -6.38 -11.25
C ILE A 77 -14.55 -5.17 -11.24
N THR A 78 -15.77 -5.28 -10.69
CA THR A 78 -16.77 -4.18 -10.77
C THR A 78 -17.32 -3.70 -9.43
N GLN A 79 -17.69 -4.59 -8.51
CA GLN A 79 -18.53 -4.23 -7.36
C GLN A 79 -17.77 -4.05 -6.05
N SER A 80 -16.76 -4.87 -5.80
CA SER A 80 -16.06 -4.91 -4.50
C SER A 80 -14.56 -5.07 -4.65
N GLY A 81 -14.04 -4.85 -5.86
CA GLY A 81 -12.64 -5.04 -6.18
C GLY A 81 -11.73 -4.17 -5.32
N PRO A 82 -10.61 -4.71 -4.82
CA PRO A 82 -9.54 -3.87 -4.33
C PRO A 82 -8.90 -3.21 -5.56
N PHE A 83 -9.43 -2.05 -5.93
CA PHE A 83 -9.04 -1.30 -7.11
C PHE A 83 -7.76 -0.51 -6.83
N TRP A 84 -6.67 -0.83 -7.52
CA TRP A 84 -5.40 -0.13 -7.29
C TRP A 84 -5.45 1.31 -7.83
N ASP A 85 -6.25 1.55 -8.87
CA ASP A 85 -6.40 2.84 -9.53
C ASP A 85 -7.18 3.86 -8.69
N ASP A 86 -7.96 3.42 -7.69
CA ASP A 86 -8.67 4.32 -6.77
C ASP A 86 -7.71 5.00 -5.76
N ASP A 87 -6.58 4.36 -5.43
CA ASP A 87 -5.56 4.83 -4.47
C ASP A 87 -4.15 4.88 -5.10
N LYS A 88 -4.06 5.16 -6.42
CA LYS A 88 -2.79 5.14 -7.18
C LYS A 88 -1.67 5.95 -6.51
N SER A 89 -0.51 5.32 -6.37
CA SER A 89 0.65 5.90 -5.68
C SER A 89 1.58 6.67 -6.62
N HIS A 90 1.80 6.16 -7.83
CA HIS A 90 2.65 6.80 -8.83
C HIS A 90 1.94 7.95 -9.56
N SER A 91 2.71 8.91 -10.10
CA SER A 91 2.14 10.04 -10.85
C SER A 91 1.88 9.65 -12.31
N SER A 92 0.77 10.13 -12.90
CA SER A 92 0.53 10.01 -14.36
C SER A 92 1.52 10.78 -15.22
N GLU A 93 2.31 11.67 -14.61
CA GLU A 93 3.36 12.42 -15.31
C GLU A 93 4.70 11.66 -15.37
N GLU A 94 4.80 10.55 -14.65
CA GLU A 94 5.99 9.69 -14.66
C GLU A 94 5.98 8.76 -15.87
N TYR A 95 7.17 8.37 -16.34
CA TYR A 95 7.31 7.51 -17.51
C TYR A 95 7.93 6.16 -17.12
N TYR A 96 7.15 5.10 -17.34
CA TYR A 96 7.54 3.71 -17.10
C TYR A 96 7.49 2.91 -18.41
N GLU A 97 8.49 2.06 -18.59
CA GLU A 97 8.70 1.27 -19.80
C GLU A 97 9.11 -0.17 -19.45
N LEU A 98 8.49 -1.16 -20.08
CA LEU A 98 8.89 -2.56 -20.00
C LEU A 98 10.11 -2.80 -20.91
N GLU A 99 11.06 -3.63 -20.47
CA GLU A 99 12.19 -4.04 -21.30
C GLU A 99 11.70 -4.69 -22.60
N GLY A 100 11.87 -3.98 -23.72
CA GLY A 100 11.22 -4.30 -24.99
C GLY A 100 10.68 -3.07 -25.72
N GLY A 101 10.45 -1.97 -25.00
CA GLY A 101 10.02 -0.68 -25.56
C GLY A 101 8.57 -0.32 -25.28
N ASP A 102 7.82 -1.20 -24.62
CA ASP A 102 6.40 -0.99 -24.36
C ASP A 102 6.20 -0.03 -23.19
N VAL A 103 5.42 1.03 -23.43
CA VAL A 103 5.08 2.02 -22.41
C VAL A 103 4.03 1.42 -21.48
N VAL A 104 4.38 1.30 -20.20
CA VAL A 104 3.52 0.72 -19.15
C VAL A 104 3.13 1.74 -18.09
N THR A 105 3.19 3.02 -18.43
CA THR A 105 2.73 4.12 -17.56
C THR A 105 1.24 3.99 -17.29
N ASP A 106 0.78 4.34 -16.07
CA ASP A 106 -0.62 4.20 -15.63
C ASP A 106 -1.14 2.74 -15.70
N THR A 107 -0.26 1.77 -15.44
CA THR A 107 -0.60 0.33 -15.35
C THR A 107 -0.23 -0.27 -14.00
N CYS A 108 -0.71 -1.47 -13.72
CA CYS A 108 -0.29 -2.24 -12.54
C CYS A 108 1.21 -2.53 -12.51
N LEU A 109 1.89 -2.60 -13.67
CA LEU A 109 3.33 -2.86 -13.73
C LEU A 109 4.09 -1.63 -13.24
N ALA A 110 3.66 -0.43 -13.63
CA ALA A 110 4.18 0.81 -13.08
C ALA A 110 3.91 0.93 -11.57
N GLU A 111 2.69 0.62 -11.11
CA GLU A 111 2.36 0.65 -9.68
C GLU A 111 3.22 -0.35 -8.87
N ALA A 112 3.39 -1.57 -9.37
CA ALA A 112 4.24 -2.57 -8.74
C ALA A 112 5.71 -2.13 -8.71
N ALA A 113 6.22 -1.55 -9.80
CA ALA A 113 7.57 -1.03 -9.88
C ALA A 113 7.79 0.11 -8.88
N PHE A 114 6.86 1.07 -8.83
CA PHE A 114 6.88 2.19 -7.88
C PHE A 114 6.92 1.70 -6.43
N HIS A 115 6.03 0.78 -6.05
CA HIS A 115 6.02 0.21 -4.71
C HIS A 115 7.32 -0.51 -4.35
N ASN A 116 7.91 -1.24 -5.30
CA ASN A 116 9.20 -1.92 -5.08
C ASN A 116 10.36 -0.92 -4.87
N VAL A 117 10.34 0.24 -5.53
CA VAL A 117 11.31 1.33 -5.25
C VAL A 117 11.06 1.93 -3.87
N ASP A 118 9.80 2.13 -3.49
CA ASP A 118 9.39 2.64 -2.17
C ASP A 118 9.43 1.58 -1.05
N ARG A 119 10.15 0.47 -1.28
CA ARG A 119 10.37 -0.64 -0.32
C ARG A 119 9.08 -1.27 0.21
N THR A 120 8.00 -1.21 -0.56
CA THR A 120 6.78 -1.98 -0.35
C THR A 120 6.75 -3.14 -1.35
N PRO A 121 7.14 -4.36 -0.94
CA PRO A 121 7.23 -5.49 -1.87
C PRO A 121 5.92 -5.70 -2.61
N SER A 122 5.99 -5.76 -3.93
CA SER A 122 4.83 -5.94 -4.80
C SER A 122 5.17 -6.88 -5.96
N SER A 123 4.21 -7.72 -6.32
CA SER A 123 4.30 -8.61 -7.49
C SER A 123 3.01 -8.55 -8.29
N VAL A 124 3.11 -8.92 -9.56
CA VAL A 124 1.95 -9.05 -10.44
C VAL A 124 1.59 -10.52 -10.65
N ILE A 125 0.32 -10.77 -10.99
CA ILE A 125 -0.19 -12.05 -11.43
C ILE A 125 -0.70 -11.85 -12.85
N SER A 126 -0.06 -12.50 -13.82
CA SER A 126 -0.46 -12.42 -15.24
C SER A 126 -1.29 -13.62 -15.64
N LEU A 127 -2.13 -13.44 -16.65
CA LEU A 127 -2.65 -14.55 -17.40
C LEU A 127 -1.48 -15.31 -18.08
N SER A 128 -1.54 -16.63 -18.05
CA SER A 128 -0.56 -17.50 -18.70
C SER A 128 -0.68 -17.37 -20.23
N GLN A 129 0.26 -16.62 -20.81
CA GLN A 129 0.48 -16.44 -22.25
C GLN A 129 1.98 -16.38 -22.53
N PRO A 130 2.44 -16.71 -23.76
CA PRO A 130 3.87 -16.68 -24.09
C PRO A 130 4.53 -15.31 -23.88
N HIS A 131 3.85 -14.20 -24.16
CA HIS A 131 4.39 -12.85 -23.97
C HIS A 131 4.56 -12.47 -22.49
N TRP A 132 3.77 -13.10 -21.60
CA TRP A 132 3.76 -12.84 -20.16
C TRP A 132 4.31 -14.01 -19.33
N SER A 133 5.07 -14.92 -19.94
CA SER A 133 5.55 -16.14 -19.28
C SER A 133 6.81 -15.95 -18.43
N SER A 134 7.45 -14.77 -18.50
CA SER A 134 8.64 -14.48 -17.70
C SER A 134 8.29 -14.27 -16.22
N ASP A 135 9.04 -14.90 -15.31
CA ASP A 135 8.87 -14.74 -13.86
C ASP A 135 9.33 -13.37 -13.34
N LEU A 136 10.15 -12.66 -14.14
CA LEU A 136 10.63 -11.31 -13.87
C LEU A 136 10.29 -10.42 -15.06
N LEU A 137 9.68 -9.27 -14.77
CA LEU A 137 9.32 -8.23 -15.73
C LEU A 137 10.18 -6.99 -15.41
N PRO A 138 11.23 -6.73 -16.20
CA PRO A 138 12.13 -5.61 -15.98
C PRO A 138 11.45 -4.31 -16.41
N ILE A 139 11.20 -3.42 -15.45
CA ILE A 139 10.60 -2.11 -15.67
C ILE A 139 11.65 -1.03 -15.50
N THR A 140 11.75 -0.12 -16.47
CA THR A 140 12.56 1.09 -16.38
C THR A 140 11.67 2.27 -16.03
N TRP A 141 11.94 2.90 -14.88
CA TRP A 141 11.36 4.18 -14.51
C TRP A 141 12.32 5.30 -14.90
N HIS A 142 11.87 6.16 -15.81
CA HIS A 142 12.64 7.29 -16.29
C HIS A 142 12.34 8.51 -15.41
N THR A 143 13.34 8.94 -14.65
CA THR A 143 13.23 10.11 -13.75
C THR A 143 14.11 11.24 -14.24
N ASN A 144 13.89 12.45 -13.72
CA ASN A 144 14.77 13.59 -13.99
C ASN A 144 16.23 13.35 -13.56
N ASN A 145 16.45 12.40 -12.63
CA ASN A 145 17.77 12.06 -12.09
C ASN A 145 18.39 10.83 -12.78
N GLY A 146 17.78 10.35 -13.88
CA GLY A 146 18.20 9.17 -14.63
C GLY A 146 17.21 8.02 -14.53
N ASN A 147 17.65 6.84 -14.97
CA ASN A 147 16.78 5.68 -15.14
C ASN A 147 16.98 4.71 -13.98
N LEU A 148 15.87 4.30 -13.37
CA LEU A 148 15.82 3.28 -12.33
C LEU A 148 15.26 2.00 -12.93
N ARG A 149 16.05 0.92 -12.94
CA ARG A 149 15.59 -0.41 -13.35
C ARG A 149 15.08 -1.17 -12.13
N VAL A 150 13.88 -1.72 -12.24
CA VAL A 150 13.18 -2.46 -11.19
C VAL A 150 12.70 -3.79 -11.76
N GLU A 151 13.06 -4.88 -11.11
CA GLU A 151 12.61 -6.22 -11.48
C GLU A 151 11.28 -6.51 -10.76
N VAL A 152 10.16 -6.48 -11.49
CA VAL A 152 8.85 -6.83 -10.94
C VAL A 152 8.63 -8.32 -11.08
N ILE A 153 8.34 -8.99 -9.96
CA ILE A 153 8.08 -10.43 -9.99
C ILE A 153 6.69 -10.68 -10.56
N ASN A 154 6.60 -11.59 -11.52
CA ASN A 154 5.38 -12.00 -12.19
C ASN A 154 5.03 -13.44 -11.83
N GLN A 155 3.83 -13.64 -11.31
CA GLN A 155 3.31 -14.92 -10.86
C GLN A 155 2.39 -15.48 -11.94
N THR A 156 2.83 -16.54 -12.61
CA THR A 156 2.05 -17.23 -13.66
C THR A 156 1.58 -18.63 -13.21
N GLN A 157 2.20 -19.17 -12.15
CA GLN A 157 1.96 -20.52 -11.66
C GLN A 157 1.54 -20.53 -10.18
N LEU A 158 0.60 -21.43 -9.86
CA LEU A 158 -0.03 -21.49 -8.53
C LEU A 158 0.92 -22.00 -7.44
N ASP A 159 1.72 -23.01 -7.75
CA ASP A 159 2.70 -23.59 -6.84
C ASP A 159 3.77 -22.58 -6.42
N VAL A 160 4.31 -21.81 -7.36
CA VAL A 160 5.28 -20.73 -7.09
C VAL A 160 4.66 -19.65 -6.19
N LEU A 161 3.41 -19.27 -6.48
CA LEU A 161 2.68 -18.32 -5.63
C LEU A 161 2.51 -18.88 -4.20
N LEU A 162 2.10 -20.15 -4.06
CA LEU A 162 1.89 -20.77 -2.76
C LEU A 162 3.16 -20.84 -1.91
N GLU A 163 4.29 -21.20 -2.51
CA GLU A 163 5.60 -21.20 -1.83
C GLU A 163 5.91 -19.81 -1.27
N ARG A 164 5.69 -18.78 -2.09
CA ARG A 164 5.90 -17.39 -1.66
C ARG A 164 4.96 -16.97 -0.54
N LEU A 165 3.68 -17.33 -0.62
CA LEU A 165 2.68 -16.97 0.40
C LEU A 165 2.96 -17.58 1.79
N VAL A 166 3.81 -18.60 1.88
CA VAL A 166 4.23 -19.19 3.16
C VAL A 166 5.26 -18.31 3.86
N ASP A 167 6.20 -17.75 3.12
CA ASP A 167 7.32 -16.97 3.65
C ASP A 167 6.99 -15.48 3.84
N GLU A 168 5.97 -14.99 3.15
CA GLU A 168 5.56 -13.58 3.23
C GLU A 168 4.92 -13.24 4.59
N PRO A 169 5.30 -12.11 5.22
CA PRO A 169 4.66 -11.63 6.43
C PRO A 169 3.15 -11.48 6.22
N LYS A 170 2.36 -12.18 7.03
CA LYS A 170 0.90 -12.16 6.92
C LYS A 170 0.38 -10.71 6.96
N PRO A 171 -0.58 -10.36 6.09
CA PRO A 171 -1.13 -9.03 6.05
C PRO A 171 -1.84 -8.69 7.36
N ILE A 172 -1.96 -7.39 7.64
CA ILE A 172 -2.77 -6.90 8.75
C ILE A 172 -4.23 -7.08 8.35
N THR A 173 -5.00 -7.82 9.14
CA THR A 173 -6.44 -8.00 8.91
C THR A 173 -7.31 -7.40 10.01
N SER A 174 -6.71 -6.81 11.04
CA SER A 174 -7.42 -6.09 12.10
C SER A 174 -6.58 -4.96 12.71
N TRP A 175 -7.23 -4.03 13.42
CA TRP A 175 -6.54 -2.96 14.13
C TRP A 175 -5.64 -3.47 15.26
N GLU A 176 -6.05 -4.55 15.92
CA GLU A 176 -5.27 -5.21 16.98
C GLU A 176 -3.99 -5.81 16.40
N GLN A 177 -4.05 -6.43 15.22
CA GLN A 177 -2.85 -6.94 14.54
C GLN A 177 -1.93 -5.80 14.09
N LEU A 178 -2.47 -4.66 13.68
CA LEU A 178 -1.68 -3.47 13.36
C LEU A 178 -0.95 -2.97 14.60
N GLU A 179 -1.65 -2.83 15.73
CA GLU A 179 -1.06 -2.39 16.99
C GLU A 179 0.09 -3.29 17.44
N VAL A 180 -0.14 -4.62 17.47
CA VAL A 180 0.89 -5.60 17.84
C VAL A 180 2.11 -5.44 16.95
N ARG A 181 1.91 -5.36 15.63
CA ARG A 181 3.00 -5.25 14.66
C ARG A 181 3.77 -3.93 14.77
N CYS A 182 3.07 -2.81 14.96
CA CYS A 182 3.72 -1.53 15.19
C CYS A 182 4.62 -1.57 16.42
N LYS A 183 4.12 -2.14 17.52
CA LYS A 183 4.89 -2.29 18.77
C LYS A 183 6.08 -3.24 18.63
N GLU A 184 5.93 -4.33 17.88
CA GLU A 184 7.02 -5.31 17.65
C GLU A 184 8.10 -4.80 16.70
N ARG A 185 7.71 -4.02 15.68
CA ARG A 185 8.60 -3.64 14.58
C ARG A 185 9.11 -2.19 14.63
N CYS A 186 8.56 -1.37 15.51
CA CYS A 186 9.03 -0.01 15.75
C CYS A 186 9.52 0.13 17.20
N PRO A 187 10.61 -0.58 17.59
CA PRO A 187 11.08 -0.60 18.97
C PRO A 187 11.65 0.74 19.45
N SER A 188 11.92 1.67 18.55
CA SER A 188 12.43 3.01 18.90
C SER A 188 11.30 4.01 19.19
N LEU A 189 10.05 3.61 18.93
CA LEU A 189 8.86 4.39 19.27
C LEU A 189 8.28 3.96 20.62
N THR A 190 7.94 4.94 21.46
CA THR A 190 7.30 4.69 22.75
C THR A 190 5.79 4.89 22.61
N PHE A 191 5.03 3.80 22.62
CA PHE A 191 3.57 3.86 22.49
C PHE A 191 2.90 4.12 23.85
N SER A 192 1.97 5.07 23.89
CA SER A 192 1.09 5.21 25.05
C SER A 192 0.24 3.94 25.22
N GLY A 193 -0.10 3.59 26.47
CA GLY A 193 -0.87 2.37 26.76
C GLY A 193 -2.24 2.31 26.07
N ALA A 194 -2.81 3.46 25.70
CA ALA A 194 -4.07 3.58 24.98
C ALA A 194 -3.91 4.18 23.57
N SER A 195 -2.71 4.12 22.97
CA SER A 195 -2.40 4.76 21.69
C SER A 195 -3.35 4.33 20.58
N PHE A 196 -3.73 3.05 20.48
CA PHE A 196 -4.66 2.55 19.46
C PHE A 196 -6.14 2.53 19.90
N ALA A 197 -6.46 3.02 21.11
CA ALA A 197 -7.82 2.97 21.64
C ALA A 197 -8.83 3.74 20.76
N GLY A 198 -8.36 4.73 19.99
CA GLY A 198 -9.17 5.48 19.03
C GLY A 198 -9.73 4.65 17.86
N LEU A 199 -9.17 3.47 17.59
CA LEU A 199 -9.65 2.56 16.55
C LEU A 199 -10.73 1.59 17.05
N LYS A 200 -10.95 1.52 18.37
CA LYS A 200 -11.95 0.60 18.94
C LYS A 200 -13.35 0.96 18.43
N GLY A 201 -14.02 0.00 17.80
CA GLY A 201 -15.35 0.20 17.20
C GLY A 201 -15.34 0.85 15.82
N VAL A 202 -14.17 1.17 15.26
CA VAL A 202 -14.03 1.64 13.88
C VAL A 202 -13.89 0.42 12.95
N PRO A 203 -14.66 0.31 11.87
CA PRO A 203 -14.48 -0.77 10.88
C PRO A 203 -13.03 -0.83 10.38
N PHE A 204 -12.48 -2.04 10.25
CA PHE A 204 -11.15 -2.22 9.70
C PHE A 204 -11.12 -1.80 8.22
N VAL A 205 -10.11 -1.02 7.84
CA VAL A 205 -9.89 -0.59 6.46
C VAL A 205 -8.44 -0.88 6.11
N PHE A 206 -8.24 -1.81 5.18
CA PHE A 206 -6.91 -2.31 4.81
C PHE A 206 -5.99 -1.18 4.34
N CYS A 207 -6.40 -0.36 3.38
CA CYS A 207 -5.60 0.76 2.87
C CYS A 207 -5.16 1.73 3.99
N ALA A 208 -6.07 2.04 4.92
CA ALA A 208 -5.72 2.87 6.07
C ALA A 208 -4.76 2.17 7.03
N SER A 209 -4.87 0.86 7.22
CA SER A 209 -3.90 0.10 8.02
C SER A 209 -2.49 0.09 7.40
N SER A 210 -2.40 -0.10 6.09
CA SER A 210 -1.13 -0.02 5.34
C SER A 210 -0.53 1.37 5.46
N ARG A 211 -1.36 2.40 5.29
CA ARG A 211 -0.90 3.79 5.43
C ARG A 211 -0.44 4.12 6.85
N ILE A 212 -1.14 3.64 7.88
CA ILE A 212 -0.69 3.82 9.27
C ILE A 212 0.66 3.13 9.48
N TRP A 213 0.79 1.90 8.98
CA TRP A 213 2.03 1.14 9.06
C TRP A 213 3.20 1.87 8.40
N GLU A 214 3.03 2.40 7.18
CA GLU A 214 4.06 3.22 6.50
C GLU A 214 4.47 4.44 7.34
N LEU A 215 3.50 5.17 7.89
CA LEU A 215 3.78 6.33 8.75
C LEU A 215 4.56 5.93 10.00
N MET A 216 4.27 4.77 10.60
CA MET A 216 5.04 4.26 11.74
C MET A 216 6.48 3.92 11.35
N ILE A 217 6.69 3.31 10.19
CA ILE A 217 8.04 3.02 9.66
C ILE A 217 8.83 4.32 9.40
N VAL A 218 8.19 5.37 8.88
CA VAL A 218 8.84 6.67 8.71
C VAL A 218 9.25 7.26 10.07
N LEU A 219 8.38 7.19 11.09
CA LEU A 219 8.72 7.67 12.43
C LEU A 219 9.86 6.86 13.07
N GLU A 220 9.83 5.53 12.96
CA GLU A 220 10.87 4.62 13.45
C GLU A 220 12.22 4.93 12.79
N THR A 221 12.22 5.09 11.47
CA THR A 221 13.44 5.38 10.71
C THR A 221 13.98 6.76 11.06
N MET A 222 13.10 7.75 11.14
CA MET A 222 13.45 9.11 11.54
C MET A 222 14.08 9.15 12.93
N LYS A 223 13.49 8.42 13.89
CA LYS A 223 13.99 8.35 15.28
C LYS A 223 15.39 7.73 15.37
N ASN A 224 15.75 6.85 14.44
CA ASN A 224 17.07 6.22 14.34
C ASN A 224 18.08 6.98 13.47
N SER A 225 17.67 8.07 12.80
CA SER A 225 18.48 8.76 11.81
C SER A 225 19.20 9.99 12.37
N PHE A 226 19.98 9.79 13.44
CA PHE A 226 20.81 10.83 14.07
C PHE A 226 22.27 10.40 14.15
N ASN A 227 23.18 11.36 13.98
CA ASN A 227 24.62 11.14 14.12
C ASN A 227 25.05 11.13 15.61
N GLU A 228 26.35 10.93 15.85
CA GLU A 228 26.89 10.92 17.22
C GLU A 228 26.67 12.25 17.94
N ALA A 229 26.71 13.37 17.23
CA ALA A 229 26.47 14.72 17.75
C ALA A 229 24.99 15.06 18.02
N GLY A 230 24.05 14.16 17.71
CA GLY A 230 22.62 14.37 17.91
C GLY A 230 21.93 15.17 16.80
N GLU A 231 22.64 15.45 15.71
CA GLU A 231 22.08 16.06 14.51
C GLU A 231 21.51 14.98 13.59
N ARG A 232 20.56 15.34 12.72
CA ARG A 232 20.03 14.40 11.73
C ARG A 232 21.14 13.95 10.79
N SER A 233 21.21 12.65 10.53
CA SER A 233 22.05 12.11 9.46
C SER A 233 21.56 12.59 8.09
N GLU A 234 22.30 12.29 7.04
CA GLU A 234 21.86 12.56 5.66
C GLU A 234 20.50 11.90 5.36
N GLU A 235 20.32 10.65 5.78
CA GLU A 235 19.04 9.93 5.66
C GLU A 235 17.94 10.60 6.49
N GLY A 236 18.24 11.03 7.72
CA GLY A 236 17.28 11.75 8.56
C GLY A 236 16.90 13.12 7.98
N HIS A 237 17.84 13.78 7.30
CA HIS A 237 17.57 15.00 6.56
C HIS A 237 16.65 14.75 5.37
N ARG A 238 16.92 13.70 4.58
CA ARG A 238 16.11 13.27 3.43
C ARG A 238 14.67 12.98 3.84
N ILE A 239 14.49 12.11 4.84
CA ILE A 239 13.18 11.76 5.42
C ILE A 239 12.42 13.01 5.89
N TYR A 240 13.11 13.93 6.56
CA TYR A 240 12.48 15.16 7.01
C TYR A 240 11.96 16.01 5.85
N GLN A 241 12.78 16.23 4.81
CA GLN A 241 12.36 17.02 3.65
C GLN A 241 11.18 16.35 2.94
N GLU A 242 11.24 15.05 2.70
CA GLU A 242 10.23 14.30 1.96
C GLU A 242 8.88 14.19 2.69
N HIS A 243 8.89 14.00 4.01
CA HIS A 243 7.68 13.62 4.73
C HIS A 243 7.16 14.67 5.75
N PHE A 244 7.98 15.64 6.16
CA PHE A 244 7.63 16.63 7.19
C PHE A 244 7.59 18.07 6.66
N THR A 245 7.93 18.31 5.39
CA THR A 245 7.92 19.64 4.79
C THR A 245 7.09 19.70 3.50
N GLY A 246 6.64 20.90 3.14
CA GLY A 246 5.84 21.15 1.94
C GLY A 246 4.34 20.87 2.09
N ASP A 247 3.57 21.26 1.07
CA ASP A 247 2.09 21.22 1.10
C ASP A 247 1.53 19.79 1.12
N LYS A 248 2.30 18.82 0.61
CA LYS A 248 1.94 17.40 0.57
C LYS A 248 2.59 16.58 1.70
N ALA A 249 3.12 17.24 2.74
CA ALA A 249 3.76 16.57 3.86
C ALA A 249 2.85 15.51 4.50
N TRP A 250 3.44 14.35 4.77
CA TRP A 250 2.78 13.22 5.43
C TRP A 250 2.50 13.53 6.90
N PHE A 251 3.43 14.25 7.52
CA PHE A 251 3.36 14.75 8.89
C PHE A 251 3.27 16.26 8.90
N SER A 252 2.38 16.81 9.72
CA SER A 252 2.35 18.24 9.94
C SER A 252 1.89 18.59 11.34
N ASP A 253 2.15 19.82 11.73
CA ASP A 253 1.54 20.39 12.91
C ASP A 253 0.05 20.69 12.67
N SER A 254 -0.70 20.81 13.76
CA SER A 254 -2.07 21.34 13.76
C SER A 254 -2.05 22.86 13.60
N SER A 255 -3.10 23.43 13.01
CA SER A 255 -3.23 24.89 12.90
C SER A 255 -3.37 25.56 14.28
N ASP A 256 -3.01 26.84 14.41
CA ASP A 256 -3.16 27.58 15.68
C ASP A 256 -4.61 27.66 16.17
N THR A 257 -5.57 27.61 15.25
CA THR A 257 -6.99 27.51 15.59
C THR A 257 -7.32 26.12 16.16
N GLU A 258 -6.88 25.04 15.50
CA GLU A 258 -7.09 23.69 16.01
C GLU A 258 -6.42 23.47 17.37
N LYS A 259 -5.20 23.98 17.57
CA LYS A 259 -4.48 23.90 18.84
C LYS A 259 -5.24 24.56 19.99
N ARG A 260 -5.94 25.68 19.73
CA ARG A 260 -6.72 26.40 20.74
C ARG A 260 -8.08 25.75 20.98
N GLU A 261 -8.79 25.39 19.91
CA GLU A 261 -10.16 24.85 20.00
C GLU A 261 -10.20 23.42 20.54
N PHE A 262 -9.17 22.62 20.23
CA PHE A 262 -9.11 21.20 20.58
C PHE A 262 -7.97 20.90 21.56
N SER A 263 -7.57 21.89 22.38
CA SER A 263 -6.42 21.75 23.29
C SER A 263 -6.54 20.53 24.21
N GLU A 264 -7.73 20.28 24.75
CA GLU A 264 -8.01 19.12 25.61
C GLU A 264 -7.91 17.81 24.83
N ALA A 265 -8.45 17.75 23.62
CA ALA A 265 -8.41 16.55 22.78
C ALA A 265 -7.00 16.24 22.24
N LEU A 266 -6.15 17.26 22.11
CA LEU A 266 -4.75 17.14 21.69
C LEU A 266 -3.79 16.95 22.88
N THR A 267 -4.32 16.86 24.11
CA THR A 267 -3.56 16.57 25.33
C THR A 267 -3.79 15.12 25.74
N PHE A 268 -2.70 14.36 25.83
CA PHE A 268 -2.72 12.92 26.10
C PHE A 268 -2.04 12.62 27.44
N LYS A 269 -2.31 11.46 28.02
CA LYS A 269 -1.55 10.99 29.20
C LYS A 269 -0.10 10.74 28.80
N HIS A 270 0.84 11.13 29.66
CA HIS A 270 2.25 10.88 29.41
C HIS A 270 2.53 9.36 29.45
N PRO A 271 3.21 8.77 28.45
CA PRO A 271 3.42 7.31 28.39
C PRO A 271 4.26 6.75 29.53
N GLU A 272 5.19 7.54 30.08
CA GLU A 272 6.18 7.10 31.07
C GLU A 272 5.98 7.72 32.46
N ASN A 273 5.21 8.82 32.56
CA ASN A 273 5.08 9.60 33.81
C ASN A 273 3.62 9.58 34.25
N GLU A 274 3.31 8.74 35.24
CA GLU A 274 1.93 8.59 35.72
C GLU A 274 1.41 9.91 36.29
N GLY A 275 0.21 10.31 35.88
CA GLY A 275 -0.43 11.57 36.30
C GLY A 275 -0.04 12.79 35.48
N GLU A 276 1.00 12.70 34.64
CA GLU A 276 1.39 13.79 33.73
C GLU A 276 0.65 13.70 32.39
N THR A 277 0.67 14.82 31.67
CA THR A 277 0.09 14.92 30.32
C THR A 277 1.10 15.50 29.34
N ILE A 278 0.90 15.20 28.06
CA ILE A 278 1.71 15.68 26.95
C ILE A 278 0.80 16.25 25.86
N PHE A 279 1.12 17.46 25.40
CA PHE A 279 0.38 18.13 24.34
C PHE A 279 1.00 17.79 22.98
N CYS A 280 0.32 16.98 22.17
CA CYS A 280 0.84 16.47 20.90
C CYS A 280 0.01 16.97 19.71
N THR A 281 0.50 18.03 19.06
CA THR A 281 -0.20 18.69 17.94
C THR A 281 0.25 18.19 16.57
N TRP A 282 1.46 17.64 16.50
CA TRP A 282 2.01 17.00 15.31
C TRP A 282 1.36 15.65 15.04
N HIS A 283 1.09 15.39 13.77
CA HIS A 283 0.40 14.17 13.36
C HIS A 283 0.72 13.69 11.94
N GLY A 284 0.72 12.38 11.76
CA GLY A 284 0.65 11.72 10.45
C GLY A 284 -0.77 11.69 9.91
N LYS A 285 -0.94 11.84 8.59
CA LYS A 285 -2.26 11.93 7.92
C LYS A 285 -2.59 10.68 7.11
N VAL A 286 -3.74 10.07 7.42
CA VAL A 286 -4.43 9.11 6.55
C VAL A 286 -5.66 9.80 5.98
N LYS A 287 -5.88 9.71 4.66
CA LYS A 287 -6.95 10.45 3.97
C LYS A 287 -8.30 9.72 4.03
N THR A 288 -8.30 8.41 3.78
CA THR A 288 -9.53 7.63 3.62
C THR A 288 -9.47 6.31 4.40
N PRO A 289 -10.29 6.13 5.44
CA PRO A 289 -10.98 7.19 6.19
C PRO A 289 -9.98 8.18 6.82
N GLN A 290 -10.45 9.39 7.14
CA GLN A 290 -9.61 10.41 7.78
C GLN A 290 -9.19 9.99 9.19
N MET A 291 -7.94 9.55 9.33
CA MET A 291 -7.29 9.15 10.57
C MET A 291 -6.01 9.96 10.82
N ARG A 292 -5.56 9.97 12.07
CA ARG A 292 -4.40 10.69 12.56
C ARG A 292 -3.57 9.82 13.48
N ILE A 293 -2.25 9.99 13.38
CA ILE A 293 -1.26 9.41 14.29
C ILE A 293 -0.62 10.59 15.01
N HIS A 294 -1.04 10.88 16.24
CA HIS A 294 -0.43 11.95 17.04
C HIS A 294 0.83 11.43 17.72
N HIS A 295 1.88 12.24 17.67
CA HIS A 295 3.17 11.92 18.27
C HIS A 295 3.83 13.14 18.89
N SER A 296 4.82 12.91 19.76
CA SER A 296 5.61 13.99 20.35
C SER A 296 6.49 14.69 19.31
N TRP A 297 6.79 15.95 19.57
CA TRP A 297 7.65 16.80 18.75
C TRP A 297 8.42 17.78 19.66
N PRO A 298 9.68 18.15 19.36
CA PRO A 298 10.50 17.70 18.23
C PRO A 298 11.00 16.25 18.37
N ILE A 299 11.25 15.59 17.24
CA ILE A 299 11.95 14.31 17.21
C ILE A 299 13.44 14.60 17.40
N SER A 300 14.05 14.03 18.44
CA SER A 300 15.48 14.18 18.74
C SER A 300 16.12 12.84 19.07
N LYS A 301 17.45 12.78 19.11
CA LYS A 301 18.20 11.57 19.47
C LYS A 301 17.97 11.13 20.92
N ASP A 302 18.05 12.06 21.86
CA ASP A 302 18.15 11.75 23.29
C ASP A 302 16.81 11.75 24.05
N ALA A 303 15.70 12.06 23.36
CA ALA A 303 14.37 12.00 23.95
C ALA A 303 13.52 10.91 23.27
N PRO A 304 12.64 10.19 24.01
CA PRO A 304 11.73 9.24 23.38
C PRO A 304 10.77 9.91 22.39
N LEU A 305 10.44 9.19 21.31
CA LEU A 305 9.38 9.59 20.40
C LEU A 305 8.09 8.88 20.82
N TYR A 306 7.18 9.65 21.42
CA TYR A 306 5.93 9.12 21.94
C TYR A 306 4.87 9.07 20.85
N VAL A 307 4.26 7.91 20.62
CA VAL A 307 3.03 7.78 19.83
C VAL A 307 1.85 7.77 20.79
N THR A 308 1.08 8.85 20.81
CA THR A 308 0.07 9.08 21.84
C THR A 308 -1.33 8.67 21.41
N TYR A 309 -1.64 8.72 20.11
CA TYR A 309 -2.94 8.38 19.57
C TYR A 309 -2.89 7.93 18.11
N VAL A 310 -3.66 6.91 17.77
CA VAL A 310 -3.95 6.41 16.44
C VAL A 310 -5.45 6.22 16.34
N GLY A 311 -6.09 6.89 15.38
CA GLY A 311 -7.54 6.80 15.21
C GLY A 311 -8.13 7.90 14.32
N PRO A 312 -9.46 8.03 14.26
CA PRO A 312 -10.12 9.10 13.53
C PRO A 312 -9.59 10.50 13.88
N LYS A 313 -9.60 11.42 12.91
CA LYS A 313 -9.18 12.82 13.17
C LYS A 313 -9.96 13.41 14.37
N LEU A 314 -9.24 13.86 15.38
CA LEU A 314 -9.80 14.40 16.64
C LEU A 314 -10.45 15.79 16.46
N THR A 315 -9.94 16.58 15.52
CA THR A 315 -10.42 17.95 15.26
C THR A 315 -11.51 18.01 14.18
N LYS A 316 -12.39 17.00 14.15
CA LYS A 316 -13.59 17.01 13.28
C LYS A 316 -14.66 17.90 13.92
N ARG A 317 -15.18 18.85 13.13
CA ARG A 317 -16.39 19.61 13.45
C ARG A 317 -17.60 18.88 12.86
#